data_AF-A0A5C6BA50-F1
#
_entry.id   AF-A0A5C6BA50-F1
#
_cell.length_a   1.000
_cell.length_b   1.000
_cell.length_c   1.000
_cell.angle_alpha   90.00
_cell.angle_beta   90.00
_cell.angle_gamma   90.00
#
_symmetry.space_group_name_H-M   'P 1'
#
loop_
_entity.id
_entity.type
_entity.pdbx_description
1 polymer ?
#
loop_
_entity_poly.entity_id
_entity_poly.type
_entity_poly.pdbx_seq_one_letter_code
_entity_poly.pdbx_strand_id
1 'polypeptide(L)'
;MFDKWVSASLNQLAMILFSSVIVYLAILLYTRAVGLRSFSKMSAADFAMTIAVGSLFGATISSPSPTLFMGLFAIACMFGGQWLLATLRVRSDKVSKAMDNQPLLLMAGSEIIHENLRKANMTQQDLFGKLREANAMNFKQVKAVVFETTGDVSVLHSADSISLEPTIFDDVIGSERLFS
;
A
#
# COMPACT_ATOMS: atom_id res chain seq x y z
N MET A 1 37.48 -4.91 16.16
CA MET A 1 36.26 -4.74 15.33
C MET A 1 35.03 -5.22 16.09
N PHE A 2 35.11 -6.37 16.78
CA PHE A 2 34.06 -6.89 17.66
C PHE A 2 33.69 -5.95 18.82
N ASP A 3 34.69 -5.37 19.52
CA ASP A 3 34.40 -4.44 20.62
C ASP A 3 33.67 -3.17 20.17
N LYS A 4 33.97 -2.63 18.99
CA LYS A 4 33.24 -1.47 18.45
C LYS A 4 31.82 -1.82 17.97
N TRP A 5 31.56 -3.10 17.71
CA TRP A 5 30.25 -3.60 17.31
C TRP A 5 29.36 -3.92 18.51
N VAL A 6 29.96 -4.35 19.63
CA VAL A 6 29.24 -4.78 20.85
C VAL A 6 29.23 -3.70 21.93
N SER A 7 30.25 -2.84 22.01
CA SER A 7 30.30 -1.75 23.00
C SER A 7 29.64 -0.48 22.45
N ALA A 8 28.73 0.08 23.25
CA ALA A 8 28.12 1.37 23.02
C ALA A 8 28.43 2.29 24.20
N SER A 9 28.71 3.57 23.94
CA SER A 9 28.84 4.55 25.01
C SER A 9 27.46 4.92 25.57
N LEU A 10 27.39 5.20 26.87
CA LEU A 10 26.15 5.68 27.52
C LEU A 10 25.58 6.92 26.83
N ASN A 11 26.45 7.81 26.33
CA ASN A 11 26.03 9.00 25.60
C ASN A 11 25.36 8.66 24.25
N GLN A 12 25.87 7.65 23.53
CA GLN A 12 25.23 7.17 22.30
C GLN A 12 23.87 6.54 22.61
N LEU A 13 23.79 5.70 23.65
CA LEU A 13 22.52 5.09 24.06
C LEU A 13 21.48 6.15 24.45
N ALA A 14 21.89 7.17 25.21
CA ALA A 14 21.03 8.28 25.60
C ALA A 14 20.58 9.11 24.38
N MET A 15 21.48 9.39 23.44
CA MET A 15 21.16 10.10 22.20
C MET A 15 20.15 9.32 21.36
N ILE A 16 20.35 8.01 21.19
CA ILE A 16 19.44 7.12 20.46
C ILE A 16 18.08 7.12 21.14
N LEU A 17 18.02 6.88 22.46
CA LEU A 17 16.76 6.86 23.21
C LEU A 17 15.99 8.17 23.05
N PHE A 18 16.66 9.31 23.23
CA PHE A 18 16.04 10.63 23.10
C PHE A 18 15.53 10.88 21.67
N SER A 19 16.36 10.58 20.67
CA SER A 19 16.01 10.75 19.25
C SER A 19 14.85 9.84 18.87
N SER A 20 14.86 8.58 19.29
CA SER A 20 13.79 7.61 19.03
C SER A 20 12.45 8.08 19.61
N VAL A 21 12.43 8.56 20.85
CA VAL A 21 11.20 9.08 21.47
C VAL A 21 10.66 10.28 20.68
N ILE A 22 11.54 11.24 20.34
CA ILE A 22 11.12 12.45 19.63
C ILE A 22 10.61 12.13 18.23
N VAL A 23 11.35 11.35 17.44
CA VAL A 23 10.93 11.03 16.07
C VAL A 23 9.66 10.18 16.09
N TYR A 24 9.52 9.24 17.02
CA TYR A 24 8.29 8.45 17.18
C TYR A 24 7.09 9.34 17.47
N LEU A 25 7.20 10.25 18.45
CA LEU A 25 6.14 11.21 18.77
C LEU A 25 5.82 12.12 17.57
N ALA A 26 6.82 12.57 16.82
CA ALA A 26 6.62 13.37 15.62
C ALA A 26 5.85 12.60 14.53
N ILE A 27 6.19 11.33 14.28
CA ILE A 27 5.46 10.48 13.32
C ILE A 27 4.00 10.33 13.77
N LEU A 28 3.73 10.09 15.06
CA LEU A 28 2.37 10.00 15.57
C LEU A 28 1.60 11.31 15.39
N LEU A 29 2.22 12.46 15.67
CA LEU A 29 1.62 13.78 15.47
C LEU A 29 1.31 14.05 13.99
N TYR A 30 2.26 13.78 13.09
CA TYR A 30 2.07 13.97 11.65
C TYR A 30 1.00 13.03 11.10
N THR A 31 0.97 11.79 11.55
CA THR A 31 -0.06 10.82 11.15
C THR A 31 -1.43 11.26 11.64
N ARG A 32 -1.54 11.79 12.86
CA ARG A 32 -2.80 12.34 13.38
C ARG A 32 -3.26 13.57 12.59
N ALA A 33 -2.34 14.39 12.08
CA ALA A 33 -2.65 15.57 11.27
C ALA A 33 -3.05 15.21 9.83
N VAL A 34 -2.36 14.26 9.20
CA VAL A 34 -2.59 13.86 7.79
C VAL A 34 -3.71 12.82 7.67
N GLY A 35 -3.93 12.02 8.71
CA GLY A 35 -4.93 10.95 8.76
C GLY A 35 -4.36 9.54 8.59
N LEU A 36 -5.20 8.52 8.80
CA LEU A 36 -4.81 7.11 8.83
C LEU A 36 -4.32 6.55 7.48
N ARG A 37 -4.59 7.26 6.37
CA ARG A 37 -4.17 6.83 5.03
C ARG A 37 -2.64 6.70 4.92
N SER A 38 -1.88 7.45 5.72
CA SER A 38 -0.42 7.37 5.79
C SER A 38 0.14 5.97 6.04
N PHE A 39 -0.62 5.07 6.68
CA PHE A 39 -0.19 3.69 6.90
C PHE A 39 -1.10 2.65 6.27
N SER A 40 -2.16 3.05 5.58
CA SER A 40 -3.00 2.12 4.85
C SER A 40 -2.35 1.78 3.52
N LYS A 41 -2.26 0.49 3.18
CA LYS A 41 -1.90 0.05 1.82
C LYS A 41 -3.11 0.26 0.90
N MET A 42 -3.44 1.51 0.60
CA MET A 42 -4.54 1.89 -0.29
C MET A 42 -4.06 2.15 -1.72
N SER A 43 -2.78 2.48 -1.90
CA SER A 43 -2.14 2.63 -3.20
C SER A 43 -0.65 2.25 -3.11
N ALA A 44 -0.01 2.01 -4.26
CA ALA A 44 1.44 1.77 -4.32
C ALA A 44 2.24 2.96 -3.74
N ALA A 45 1.74 4.19 -3.90
CA ALA A 45 2.36 5.39 -3.35
C ALA A 45 2.33 5.39 -1.81
N ASP A 46 1.22 4.97 -1.19
CA ASP A 46 1.11 4.89 0.27
C ASP A 46 2.07 3.84 0.86
N PHE A 47 2.25 2.73 0.14
CA PHE A 47 3.23 1.70 0.52
C PHE A 47 4.67 2.21 0.43
N ALA A 48 5.03 2.88 -0.67
CA ALA A 48 6.35 3.50 -0.84
C ALA A 48 6.63 4.56 0.25
N MET A 49 5.63 5.37 0.60
CA MET A 49 5.71 6.36 1.67
C MET A 49 6.03 5.70 3.02
N THR A 50 5.31 4.62 3.36
CA THR A 50 5.52 3.87 4.61
C THR A 50 6.96 3.37 4.74
N ILE A 51 7.51 2.82 3.65
CA ILE A 51 8.91 2.36 3.60
C ILE A 51 9.88 3.54 3.76
N ALA A 52 9.63 4.65 3.05
CA ALA A 52 10.48 5.84 3.11
C ALA A 52 10.53 6.45 4.52
N VAL A 53 9.38 6.57 5.20
CA VAL A 53 9.32 7.06 6.59
C VAL A 53 10.02 6.11 7.55
N GLY A 54 9.86 4.79 7.39
CA GLY A 54 10.59 3.81 8.19
C GLY A 54 12.11 3.93 8.01
N SER A 55 12.57 4.13 6.77
CA SER A 55 13.98 4.34 6.45
C SER A 55 14.53 5.64 7.06
N LEU A 56 13.79 6.75 6.92
CA LEU A 56 14.15 8.04 7.52
C LEU A 56 14.16 7.99 9.05
N PHE A 57 13.20 7.28 9.66
CA PHE A 57 13.18 7.03 11.09
C PHE A 57 14.48 6.34 11.53
N GLY A 58 14.82 5.21 10.91
CA GLY A 58 16.03 4.45 11.21
C GLY A 58 17.30 5.29 11.02
N ALA A 59 17.40 6.03 9.91
CA ALA A 59 18.55 6.89 9.62
C ALA A 59 18.72 8.02 10.64
N THR A 60 17.61 8.64 11.06
CA THR A 60 17.61 9.78 12.00
C THR A 60 18.01 9.36 13.41
N ILE A 61 17.62 8.16 13.85
CA ILE A 61 17.94 7.70 15.21
C ILE A 61 19.30 7.03 15.31
N SER A 62 19.79 6.45 14.21
CA SER A 62 21.00 5.60 14.23
C SER A 62 22.29 6.37 13.94
N SER A 63 22.19 7.58 13.39
CA SER A 63 23.34 8.39 12.98
C SER A 63 23.19 9.84 13.43
N PRO A 64 24.28 10.51 13.84
CA PRO A 64 24.28 11.95 14.09
C PRO A 64 24.14 12.80 12.80
N SER A 65 24.27 12.19 11.63
CA SER A 65 24.04 12.83 10.32
C SER A 65 23.09 11.97 9.48
N PRO A 66 21.92 12.49 9.05
CA PRO A 66 21.43 13.86 9.23
C PRO A 66 21.13 14.20 10.70
N THR A 67 21.17 15.49 11.06
CA THR A 67 20.80 15.93 12.41
C THR A 67 19.35 15.57 12.72
N LEU A 68 19.00 15.44 14.01
CA LEU A 68 17.62 15.16 14.42
C LEU A 68 16.60 16.13 13.78
N PHE A 69 16.94 17.42 13.71
CA PHE A 69 16.09 18.42 13.08
C PHE A 69 15.93 18.20 11.58
N MET A 70 17.00 17.87 10.86
CA MET A 70 16.94 17.53 9.44
C MET A 70 16.11 16.27 9.20
N GLY A 71 16.24 15.25 10.05
CA GLY A 71 15.44 14.03 9.98
C GLY A 71 13.95 14.30 10.21
N LEU A 72 13.61 15.08 11.25
CA LEU A 72 12.24 15.51 11.53
C LEU A 72 11.65 16.33 10.38
N PHE A 73 12.43 17.24 9.79
CA PHE A 73 12.00 18.03 8.64
C PHE A 73 11.79 17.16 7.40
N ALA A 74 12.68 16.20 7.13
CA ALA A 74 12.53 15.26 6.02
C ALA A 74 11.25 14.41 6.16
N ILE A 75 10.97 13.89 7.36
CA ILE A 75 9.73 13.17 7.65
C ILE A 75 8.52 14.09 7.48
N ALA A 76 8.58 15.33 7.97
CA ALA A 76 7.50 16.31 7.79
C ALA A 76 7.22 16.58 6.30
N CYS A 77 8.26 16.71 5.48
CA CYS A 77 8.14 16.86 4.03
C CYS A 77 7.48 15.64 3.37
N MET A 78 7.78 14.42 3.82
CA MET A 78 7.12 13.21 3.31
C MET A 78 5.61 13.23 3.62
N PHE A 79 5.23 13.51 4.87
CA PHE A 79 3.83 13.62 5.28
C PHE A 79 3.11 14.78 4.56
N GLY A 80 3.75 15.94 4.44
CA GLY A 80 3.21 17.08 3.71
C GLY A 80 3.02 16.78 2.22
N GLY A 81 3.97 16.08 1.60
CA GLY A 81 3.86 15.58 0.23
C GLY A 81 2.68 14.63 0.08
N GLN A 82 2.53 13.66 0.97
CA GLN A 82 1.40 12.72 0.92
C GLN A 82 0.06 13.44 1.09
N TRP A 83 -0.04 14.37 2.03
CA TRP A 83 -1.25 15.18 2.22
C TRP A 83 -1.60 16.00 0.98
N LEU A 84 -0.60 16.62 0.35
CA LEU A 84 -0.77 17.37 -0.89
C LEU A 84 -1.26 16.45 -2.01
N LEU A 85 -0.62 15.30 -2.21
CA LEU A 85 -1.01 14.33 -3.23
C LEU A 85 -2.44 13.82 -3.01
N ALA A 86 -2.79 13.46 -1.77
CA ALA A 86 -4.15 13.03 -1.44
C ALA A 86 -5.18 14.12 -1.76
N THR A 87 -4.88 15.38 -1.41
CA THR A 87 -5.76 16.52 -1.70
C THR A 87 -5.91 16.76 -3.20
N LEU A 88 -4.83 16.63 -3.97
CA LEU A 88 -4.86 16.77 -5.43
C LEU A 88 -5.66 15.66 -6.11
N ARG A 89 -5.53 14.41 -5.63
CA ARG A 89 -6.29 13.27 -6.15
C ARG A 89 -7.79 13.46 -5.94
N VAL A 90 -8.21 13.88 -4.74
CA VAL A 90 -9.63 14.13 -4.44
C VAL A 90 -10.22 15.25 -5.32
N ARG A 91 -9.40 16.22 -5.74
CA ARG A 91 -9.85 17.34 -6.58
C ARG A 91 -9.83 17.04 -8.08
N SER A 92 -9.17 15.97 -8.53
CA SER A 92 -8.94 15.73 -9.94
C SER A 92 -8.80 14.25 -10.27
N ASP A 93 -9.80 13.71 -10.98
CA ASP A 93 -9.78 12.34 -11.51
C ASP A 93 -8.59 12.10 -12.44
N LYS A 94 -8.10 13.13 -13.13
CA LYS A 94 -6.90 13.02 -13.99
C LYS A 94 -5.66 12.76 -13.14
N VAL A 95 -5.52 13.44 -12.01
CA VAL A 95 -4.40 13.21 -11.08
C VAL A 95 -4.55 11.84 -10.43
N SER A 96 -5.76 11.46 -10.04
CA SER A 96 -6.03 10.12 -9.53
C SER A 96 -5.60 9.04 -10.52
N LYS A 97 -6.06 9.11 -11.78
CA LYS A 97 -5.73 8.12 -12.83
C LYS A 97 -4.27 8.14 -13.26
N ALA A 98 -3.58 9.27 -13.16
CA ALA A 98 -2.16 9.36 -13.48
C ALA A 98 -1.25 8.80 -12.38
N MET A 99 -1.71 8.85 -11.13
CA MET A 99 -0.92 8.47 -9.97
C MET A 99 -1.25 7.09 -9.42
N ASP A 100 -2.51 6.69 -9.50
CA ASP A 100 -2.97 5.38 -9.07
C ASP A 100 -3.12 4.48 -10.29
N ASN A 101 -2.64 3.26 -10.16
CA ASN A 101 -3.04 2.20 -11.07
C ASN A 101 -4.55 2.01 -10.93
N GLN A 102 -5.23 1.64 -12.00
CA GLN A 102 -6.63 1.27 -11.92
C GLN A 102 -6.75 -0.23 -11.62
N PRO A 103 -7.72 -0.65 -10.79
CA PRO A 103 -7.95 -2.05 -10.56
C PRO A 103 -8.37 -2.74 -11.86
N LEU A 104 -7.98 -4.00 -12.02
CA LEU A 104 -8.13 -4.74 -13.27
C LEU A 104 -8.84 -6.07 -13.03
N LEU A 105 -9.92 -6.33 -13.76
CA LEU A 105 -10.63 -7.59 -13.66
C LEU A 105 -9.81 -8.73 -14.26
N LEU A 106 -9.40 -9.70 -13.45
CA LEU A 106 -8.65 -10.88 -13.89
C LEU A 106 -9.57 -12.06 -14.27
N MET A 107 -10.72 -12.17 -13.61
CA MET A 107 -11.65 -13.29 -13.80
C MET A 107 -13.09 -12.82 -13.54
N ALA A 108 -14.01 -13.19 -14.44
CA ALA A 108 -15.44 -12.96 -14.32
C ALA A 108 -16.14 -14.32 -14.18
N GLY A 109 -16.65 -14.63 -12.99
CA GLY A 109 -17.19 -15.95 -12.70
C GLY A 109 -16.13 -17.04 -12.89
N SER A 110 -16.40 -17.97 -13.81
CA SER A 110 -15.45 -19.02 -14.23
C SER A 110 -14.56 -18.64 -15.42
N GLU A 111 -14.78 -17.49 -16.06
CA GLU A 111 -14.02 -17.05 -17.22
C GLU A 111 -12.77 -16.27 -16.80
N ILE A 112 -11.61 -16.76 -17.23
CA ILE A 112 -10.33 -16.09 -17.00
C ILE A 112 -10.05 -15.10 -18.14
N ILE A 113 -9.78 -13.85 -17.77
CA ILE A 113 -9.55 -12.77 -18.73
C ILE A 113 -8.04 -12.69 -19.02
N HIS A 114 -7.58 -13.54 -19.94
CA HIS A 114 -6.15 -13.72 -20.25
C HIS A 114 -5.44 -12.43 -20.71
N GLU A 115 -6.15 -11.53 -21.40
CA GLU A 115 -5.58 -10.23 -21.78
C GLU A 115 -5.23 -9.37 -20.56
N ASN A 116 -6.04 -9.43 -19.50
CA ASN A 116 -5.84 -8.67 -18.28
C ASN A 116 -4.76 -9.31 -17.40
N LEU A 117 -4.65 -10.64 -17.40
CA LEU A 117 -3.48 -11.32 -16.81
C LEU A 117 -2.16 -10.85 -17.46
N ARG A 118 -2.11 -10.70 -18.80
CA ARG A 118 -0.92 -10.18 -19.49
C ARG A 118 -0.61 -8.73 -19.09
N LYS A 119 -1.62 -7.85 -19.01
CA LYS A 119 -1.45 -6.46 -18.56
C LYS A 119 -0.95 -6.39 -17.11
N ALA A 120 -1.41 -7.30 -16.26
CA ALA A 120 -0.98 -7.43 -14.87
C ALA A 120 0.40 -8.12 -14.71
N ASN A 121 1.03 -8.59 -15.80
CA ASN A 121 2.23 -9.44 -15.76
C ASN A 121 2.05 -10.69 -14.85
N MET A 122 0.85 -11.27 -14.83
CA MET A 122 0.52 -12.45 -14.05
C MET A 122 0.35 -13.66 -14.94
N THR A 123 0.87 -14.81 -14.49
CA THR A 123 0.56 -16.11 -15.09
C THR A 123 -0.77 -16.64 -14.56
N GLN A 124 -1.32 -17.64 -15.24
CA GLN A 124 -2.52 -18.32 -14.77
C GLN A 124 -2.27 -19.06 -13.44
N GLN A 125 -1.04 -19.52 -13.22
CA GLN A 125 -0.59 -20.18 -12.01
C GLN A 125 -0.57 -19.21 -10.82
N ASP A 126 -0.20 -17.95 -11.06
CA ASP A 126 -0.26 -16.89 -10.04
C ASP A 126 -1.72 -16.62 -9.63
N LEU A 127 -2.62 -16.52 -10.61
CA LEU A 127 -4.07 -16.40 -10.35
C LEU A 127 -4.59 -17.57 -9.50
N PHE A 128 -4.19 -18.81 -9.84
CA PHE A 128 -4.57 -19.98 -9.06
C PHE A 128 -3.98 -19.98 -7.65
N GLY A 129 -2.79 -19.42 -7.46
CA GLY A 129 -2.22 -19.15 -6.14
C GLY A 129 -3.15 -18.25 -5.32
N LYS A 130 -3.62 -17.14 -5.90
CA LYS A 130 -4.53 -16.19 -5.25
C LYS A 130 -5.90 -16.77 -4.96
N LEU A 131 -6.45 -17.58 -5.86
CA LEU A 131 -7.67 -18.34 -5.59
C LEU A 131 -7.49 -19.27 -4.37
N ARG A 132 -6.36 -19.97 -4.25
CA ARG A 132 -6.07 -20.81 -3.08
C ARG A 132 -5.91 -20.00 -1.80
N GLU A 133 -5.19 -18.88 -1.84
CA GLU A 133 -5.05 -17.97 -0.68
C GLU A 133 -6.41 -17.51 -0.16
N ALA A 134 -7.38 -17.30 -1.06
CA ALA A 134 -8.75 -16.93 -0.70
C ALA A 134 -9.66 -18.11 -0.34
N ASN A 135 -9.18 -19.35 -0.28
CA ASN A 135 -10.02 -20.56 -0.12
C ASN A 135 -11.06 -20.76 -1.24
N ALA A 136 -10.76 -20.28 -2.44
CA ALA A 136 -11.59 -20.51 -3.60
C ALA A 136 -11.38 -21.94 -4.17
N MET A 137 -12.06 -22.94 -3.58
CA MET A 137 -12.02 -24.36 -3.92
C MET A 137 -12.54 -24.75 -5.33
N ASN A 138 -13.42 -23.96 -5.93
CA ASN A 138 -14.00 -24.24 -7.25
C ASN A 138 -14.26 -22.94 -8.03
N PHE A 139 -14.10 -22.94 -9.35
CA PHE A 139 -14.44 -21.76 -10.17
C PHE A 139 -15.93 -21.39 -10.12
N LYS A 140 -16.83 -22.34 -9.84
CA LYS A 140 -18.28 -22.07 -9.77
C LYS A 140 -18.69 -21.10 -8.66
N GLN A 141 -17.93 -21.01 -7.58
CA GLN A 141 -18.19 -20.07 -6.49
C GLN A 141 -17.54 -18.71 -6.70
N VAL A 142 -16.56 -18.61 -7.62
CA VAL A 142 -15.90 -17.34 -7.93
C VAL A 142 -16.90 -16.45 -8.66
N LYS A 143 -16.99 -15.20 -8.22
CA LYS A 143 -17.84 -14.16 -8.84
C LYS A 143 -16.97 -13.17 -9.60
N ALA A 144 -15.92 -12.69 -8.96
CA ALA A 144 -14.96 -11.79 -9.57
C ALA A 144 -13.57 -12.00 -8.95
N VAL A 145 -12.53 -11.81 -9.76
CA VAL A 145 -11.17 -11.66 -9.25
C VAL A 145 -10.61 -10.37 -9.78
N VAL A 146 -10.21 -9.47 -8.88
CA VAL A 146 -9.74 -8.12 -9.20
C VAL A 146 -8.30 -7.98 -8.76
N PHE A 147 -7.45 -7.49 -9.66
CA PHE A 147 -6.09 -7.06 -9.34
C PHE A 147 -6.15 -5.61 -8.86
N GLU A 148 -5.85 -5.40 -7.59
CA GLU A 148 -5.99 -4.11 -6.93
C GLU A 148 -4.81 -3.18 -7.24
N THR A 149 -5.03 -1.88 -7.04
CA THR A 149 -4.02 -0.83 -7.25
C THR A 149 -2.79 -0.98 -6.35
N THR A 150 -2.94 -1.75 -5.26
CA THR A 150 -1.92 -2.08 -4.27
C THR A 150 -1.03 -3.25 -4.69
N GLY A 151 -1.37 -3.93 -5.78
CA GLY A 151 -0.76 -5.19 -6.22
C GLY A 151 -1.31 -6.44 -5.50
N ASP A 152 -2.32 -6.28 -4.65
CA ASP A 152 -3.04 -7.42 -4.07
C ASP A 152 -4.10 -7.94 -5.04
N VAL A 153 -4.61 -9.16 -4.78
CA VAL A 153 -5.69 -9.74 -5.56
C VAL A 153 -6.88 -9.99 -4.66
N SER A 154 -7.98 -9.32 -4.96
CA SER A 154 -9.27 -9.52 -4.31
C SER A 154 -10.01 -10.65 -5.02
N VAL A 155 -10.32 -11.72 -4.29
CA VAL A 155 -11.12 -12.84 -4.80
C VAL A 155 -12.49 -12.78 -4.13
N LEU A 156 -13.52 -12.42 -4.91
CA LEU A 156 -14.90 -12.45 -4.46
C LEU A 156 -15.48 -13.82 -4.83
N HIS A 157 -15.79 -14.62 -3.82
CA HIS A 157 -16.43 -15.92 -4.00
C HIS A 157 -17.53 -16.14 -2.96
N SER A 158 -18.60 -16.82 -3.36
CA SER A 158 -19.69 -17.22 -2.48
C SER A 158 -20.28 -18.54 -2.96
N ALA A 159 -20.68 -19.37 -2.00
CA ALA A 159 -21.47 -20.57 -2.29
C ALA A 159 -22.92 -20.21 -2.67
N ASP A 160 -23.40 -19.06 -2.22
CA ASP A 160 -24.76 -18.60 -2.44
C ASP A 160 -24.89 -17.77 -3.73
N SER A 161 -26.11 -17.68 -4.25
CA SER A 161 -26.46 -16.80 -5.36
C SER A 161 -26.58 -15.35 -4.88
N ILE A 162 -25.43 -14.71 -4.61
CA ILE A 162 -25.34 -13.28 -4.31
C ILE A 162 -25.10 -12.51 -5.60
N SER A 163 -25.90 -11.48 -5.86
CA SER A 163 -25.69 -10.51 -6.94
C SER A 163 -24.61 -9.51 -6.54
N LEU A 164 -23.72 -9.20 -7.48
CA LEU A 164 -22.73 -8.14 -7.30
C LEU A 164 -23.42 -6.77 -7.46
N GLU A 165 -23.03 -5.80 -6.62
CA GLU A 165 -23.48 -4.41 -6.75
C GLU A 165 -22.59 -3.70 -7.78
N PRO A 166 -23.13 -3.19 -8.91
CA PRO A 166 -22.33 -2.58 -9.97
C PRO A 166 -21.43 -1.43 -9.52
N THR A 167 -21.92 -0.59 -8.60
CA THR A 167 -21.19 0.59 -8.13
C THR A 167 -19.87 0.27 -7.42
N ILE A 168 -19.69 -0.98 -6.96
CA ILE A 168 -18.44 -1.43 -6.33
C ILE A 168 -17.34 -1.66 -7.39
N PHE A 169 -17.71 -1.88 -8.66
CA PHE A 169 -16.79 -2.23 -9.75
C PHE A 169 -16.67 -1.15 -10.83
N ASP A 170 -17.24 0.04 -10.62
CA ASP A 170 -17.26 1.15 -11.60
C ASP A 170 -15.85 1.62 -12.00
N ASP A 171 -14.87 1.50 -11.10
CA ASP A 171 -13.47 1.88 -11.35
C ASP A 171 -12.59 0.71 -11.83
N VAL A 172 -13.14 -0.51 -11.86
CA VAL A 172 -12.44 -1.73 -12.29
C VAL A 172 -12.48 -1.87 -13.81
N ILE A 173 -11.31 -1.87 -14.43
CA ILE A 173 -11.19 -2.09 -15.88
C ILE A 173 -11.66 -3.50 -16.22
N GLY A 174 -12.63 -3.62 -17.12
CA GLY A 174 -13.20 -4.89 -17.56
C GLY A 174 -14.46 -5.32 -16.79
N SER A 175 -14.96 -4.49 -15.87
CA SER A 175 -16.13 -4.81 -15.04
C SER A 175 -17.42 -5.04 -15.83
N GLU A 176 -17.50 -4.56 -17.08
CA GLU A 176 -18.64 -4.79 -17.97
C GLU A 176 -18.94 -6.28 -18.18
N ARG A 177 -17.94 -7.16 -18.06
CA ARG A 177 -18.09 -8.62 -18.18
C ARG A 177 -18.75 -9.29 -16.97
N LEU A 178 -18.87 -8.60 -15.84
CA LEU A 178 -19.53 -9.14 -14.64
C LEU A 178 -21.06 -9.07 -14.73
N PHE A 179 -21.58 -8.20 -15.60
CA PHE A 179 -23.01 -7.86 -15.66
C PHE A 179 -23.62 -8.11 -17.05
N SER A 180 -22.87 -8.73 -17.96
CA SER A 180 -23.28 -9.10 -19.31
C SER A 180 -24.07 -10.41 -19.38
#